data_AF-A0A7I7REF1-F1
#
_entry.id   AF-A0A7I7REF1-F1
#
_cell.length_a   1.000
_cell.length_b   1.000
_cell.length_c   1.000
_cell.angle_alpha   90.00
_cell.angle_beta   90.00
_cell.angle_gamma   90.00
#
_symmetry.space_group_name_H-M   'P 1'
#
loop_
_entity.id
_entity.type
_entity.pdbx_description
1 polymer ?
#
loop_
_entity_poly.entity_id
_entity_poly.type
_entity_poly.pdbx_seq_one_letter_code
_entity_poly.pdbx_strand_id
1 'polypeptide(L)'
;MTFVTTGGTIDGPRMRGEVLPGGGDWLLVGNNGSGRVDVRATLRTHDGVLIHFESTGVIKVPGDGLDRLARGQVLAFDETYVRTTPTFGTADDRYAWLSEIVAVGYNILSPNHVDYRVYRVL
;
A
#
# COMPACT_ATOMS: atom_id res chain seq x y z
N MET A 1 8.01 -13.68 2.45
CA MET A 1 7.10 -13.95 1.32
C MET A 1 7.28 -12.84 0.31
N THR A 2 7.05 -13.11 -0.97
CA THR A 2 7.14 -12.09 -2.00
C THR A 2 5.84 -12.07 -2.79
N PHE A 3 5.22 -10.90 -2.88
CA PHE A 3 4.02 -10.67 -3.67
C PHE A 3 4.36 -9.77 -4.84
N VAL A 4 3.98 -10.16 -6.05
CA VAL A 4 4.22 -9.36 -7.25
C VAL A 4 3.04 -8.46 -7.50
N THR A 5 3.29 -7.16 -7.63
CA THR A 5 2.25 -6.18 -7.98
C THR A 5 1.89 -6.34 -9.45
N THR A 6 0.64 -6.71 -9.69
CA THR A 6 0.07 -6.88 -11.04
C THR A 6 -0.64 -5.63 -11.54
N GLY A 7 -0.96 -4.69 -10.66
CA GLY A 7 -1.53 -3.38 -10.97
C GLY A 7 -2.44 -2.88 -9.86
N GLY A 8 -3.18 -1.80 -10.14
CA GLY A 8 -4.12 -1.21 -9.19
C GLY A 8 -4.65 0.13 -9.69
N THR A 9 -5.58 0.70 -8.93
CA THR A 9 -6.21 1.99 -9.27
C THR A 9 -5.92 3.00 -8.16
N ILE A 10 -5.80 4.26 -8.53
CA ILE A 10 -5.58 5.38 -7.62
C ILE A 10 -6.72 6.36 -7.81
N ASP A 11 -7.46 6.62 -6.74
CA ASP A 11 -8.51 7.62 -6.72
C ASP A 11 -8.35 8.53 -5.49
N GLY A 12 -8.36 9.83 -5.73
CA GLY A 12 -8.09 10.83 -4.72
C GLY A 12 -8.30 12.25 -5.23
N PRO A 13 -8.50 13.22 -4.32
CA PRO A 13 -8.91 14.57 -4.70
C PRO A 13 -7.84 15.37 -5.45
N ARG A 14 -6.57 15.03 -5.28
CA ARG A 14 -5.42 15.72 -5.91
C ARG A 14 -4.61 14.84 -6.85
N MET A 15 -4.93 13.56 -6.94
CA MET A 15 -4.20 12.59 -7.76
C MET A 15 -5.13 11.41 -8.07
N ARG A 16 -5.23 11.09 -9.36
CA ARG A 16 -5.86 9.87 -9.89
C ARG A 16 -4.88 9.19 -10.83
N GLY A 17 -5.06 7.89 -11.03
CA GLY A 17 -4.20 7.11 -11.90
C GLY A 17 -4.27 5.62 -11.61
N GLU A 18 -3.14 4.96 -11.78
CA GLU A 18 -3.01 3.51 -11.64
C GLU A 18 -1.66 3.12 -11.02
N VAL A 19 -1.63 1.92 -10.46
CA VAL A 19 -0.39 1.24 -10.09
C VAL A 19 0.02 0.38 -11.28
N LEU A 20 1.26 0.51 -11.75
CA LEU A 20 1.77 -0.28 -12.86
C LEU A 20 2.21 -1.69 -12.40
N PRO A 21 2.13 -2.70 -13.27
CA PRO A 21 2.72 -4.01 -13.00
C PRO A 21 4.25 -3.92 -12.88
N GLY A 22 4.84 -4.84 -12.10
CA GLY A 22 6.29 -5.02 -11.99
C GLY A 22 6.91 -4.60 -10.65
N GLY A 23 6.11 -4.03 -9.75
CA GLY A 23 6.48 -3.83 -8.35
C GLY A 23 6.32 -5.10 -7.50
N GLY A 24 6.49 -4.97 -6.19
CA GLY A 24 6.20 -6.06 -5.26
C GLY A 24 6.25 -5.67 -3.79
N ASP A 25 5.90 -6.63 -2.94
CA ASP A 25 6.01 -6.58 -1.47
C ASP A 25 6.89 -7.72 -0.97
N TRP A 26 7.94 -7.39 -0.22
CA TRP A 26 8.83 -8.33 0.44
C TRP A 26 8.45 -8.54 1.91
N LEU A 27 7.22 -9.03 2.12
CA LEU A 27 6.66 -9.27 3.44
C LEU A 27 7.51 -10.23 4.29
N LEU A 28 8.01 -9.73 5.41
CA LEU A 28 8.68 -10.51 6.45
C LEU A 28 7.74 -10.76 7.62
N VAL A 29 7.46 -12.02 7.94
CA VAL A 29 6.68 -12.39 9.13
C VAL A 29 7.63 -12.81 10.25
N GLY A 30 7.57 -12.10 11.37
CA GLY A 30 8.36 -12.40 12.55
C GLY A 30 7.73 -13.47 13.44
N ASN A 31 8.55 -14.06 14.33
CA ASN A 31 8.12 -15.08 15.28
C ASN A 31 7.01 -14.61 16.25
N ASN A 32 6.84 -13.30 16.42
CA ASN A 32 5.78 -12.69 17.21
C ASN A 32 4.44 -12.55 16.45
N GLY A 33 4.33 -13.17 15.26
CA GLY A 33 3.15 -13.11 14.39
C GLY A 33 2.95 -11.77 13.69
N SER A 34 3.86 -10.80 13.84
CA SER A 34 3.77 -9.51 13.14
C SER A 34 4.46 -9.58 11.78
N GLY A 35 3.81 -9.06 10.76
CA GLY A 35 4.38 -8.82 9.44
C GLY A 35 5.05 -7.45 9.33
N ARG A 36 6.08 -7.36 8.49
CA ARG A 36 6.70 -6.12 8.02
C ARG A 36 6.65 -6.08 6.51
N VAL A 37 5.98 -5.07 5.96
CA VAL A 37 5.93 -4.87 4.50
C VAL A 37 7.10 -4.02 4.04
N ASP A 38 7.57 -4.31 2.82
CA ASP A 38 8.46 -3.46 2.03
C ASP A 38 7.88 -3.49 0.61
N VAL A 39 6.98 -2.55 0.34
CA VAL A 39 6.29 -2.43 -0.95
C VAL A 39 7.05 -1.44 -1.80
N ARG A 40 7.34 -1.82 -3.05
CA ARG A 40 7.90 -0.92 -4.07
C ARG A 40 7.08 -1.04 -5.34
N ALA A 41 6.65 0.09 -5.88
CA ALA A 41 5.82 0.13 -7.09
C ALA A 41 6.04 1.41 -7.88
N THR A 42 5.58 1.41 -9.13
CA THR A 42 5.49 2.61 -9.96
C THR A 42 4.04 3.00 -10.09
N LEU A 43 3.70 4.23 -9.72
CA LEU A 43 2.40 4.82 -9.97
C LEU A 43 2.45 5.60 -11.28
N ARG A 44 1.37 5.55 -12.07
CA ARG A 44 1.17 6.41 -13.24
C ARG A 44 -0.08 7.25 -13.01
N THR A 45 0.08 8.56 -13.03
CA THR A 45 -1.05 9.49 -12.91
C THR A 45 -1.86 9.51 -14.20
N HIS A 46 -3.11 9.95 -14.12
CA HIS A 46 -4.02 10.10 -15.25
C HIS A 46 -3.49 11.02 -16.37
N ASP A 47 -2.55 11.92 -16.05
CA ASP A 47 -1.88 12.84 -16.97
C ASP A 47 -0.42 12.41 -17.29
N GLY A 48 -0.10 11.13 -17.08
CA GLY A 48 1.09 10.46 -17.61
C GLY A 48 2.36 10.55 -16.76
N VAL A 49 2.29 11.12 -15.55
CA VAL A 49 3.46 11.25 -14.67
C VAL A 49 3.76 9.94 -13.97
N LEU A 50 5.03 9.54 -13.99
CA LEU A 50 5.52 8.40 -13.22
C LEU A 50 5.99 8.87 -11.84
N ILE A 51 5.57 8.13 -10.82
CA ILE A 51 5.92 8.38 -9.42
C ILE A 51 6.42 7.07 -8.82
N HIS A 52 7.64 7.08 -8.30
CA HIS A 52 8.18 6.00 -7.49
C HIS A 52 7.42 5.96 -6.16
N PHE A 53 6.97 4.78 -5.76
CA PHE A 53 6.26 4.56 -4.52
C PHE A 53 6.99 3.51 -3.69
N GLU A 54 7.32 3.87 -2.46
CA GLU A 54 7.80 2.93 -1.45
C GLU A 54 6.86 2.98 -0.26
N SER A 55 6.60 1.84 0.37
CA SER A 55 5.78 1.81 1.57
C SER A 55 6.24 0.69 2.47
N THR A 56 6.71 1.07 3.66
CA THR A 56 7.04 0.13 4.72
C THR A 56 5.98 0.22 5.82
N GLY A 57 5.88 -0.81 6.65
CA GLY A 57 4.86 -0.82 7.69
C GLY A 57 4.79 -2.10 8.50
N VAL A 58 3.80 -2.14 9.38
CA VAL A 58 3.53 -3.27 10.27
C VAL A 58 2.16 -3.85 9.93
N ILE A 59 2.08 -5.18 9.85
CA ILE A 59 0.85 -5.95 9.72
C ILE A 59 0.66 -6.79 10.99
N LYS A 60 -0.51 -6.71 11.61
CA LYS A 60 -1.05 -7.73 12.52
C LYS A 60 -2.49 -8.01 12.13
N VAL A 61 -2.80 -9.29 12.01
CA VAL A 61 -4.14 -9.79 11.71
C VAL A 61 -4.64 -10.68 12.86
N PRO A 62 -5.96 -10.90 12.97
CA PRO A 62 -6.50 -11.90 13.89
C PRO A 62 -5.89 -13.29 13.66
N GLY A 63 -5.94 -14.15 14.68
CA GLY A 63 -5.35 -15.50 14.60
C GLY A 63 -5.92 -16.37 13.47
N ASP A 64 -7.19 -16.17 13.12
CA ASP A 64 -7.89 -16.82 12.01
C ASP A 64 -7.85 -16.00 10.70
N GLY A 65 -7.12 -14.88 10.68
CA GLY A 65 -7.17 -13.90 9.59
C GLY A 65 -6.73 -14.48 8.24
N LEU A 66 -5.67 -15.29 8.21
CA LEU A 66 -5.21 -15.93 6.97
C LEU A 66 -6.23 -16.97 6.44
N ASP A 67 -6.87 -17.72 7.33
CA ASP A 67 -7.92 -18.67 6.94
C ASP A 67 -9.16 -17.96 6.40
N ARG A 68 -9.53 -16.83 7.00
CA ARG A 68 -10.60 -15.95 6.50
C ARG A 68 -10.28 -15.43 5.10
N LEU A 69 -9.07 -14.91 4.87
CA LEU A 69 -8.62 -14.47 3.55
C LEU A 69 -8.65 -15.61 2.52
N ALA A 70 -8.18 -16.81 2.89
CA ALA A 70 -8.20 -17.99 2.03
C ALA A 70 -9.64 -18.43 1.66
N ARG A 71 -10.63 -18.15 2.51
CA ARG A 71 -12.06 -18.37 2.24
C ARG A 71 -12.73 -17.22 1.47
N GLY A 72 -11.96 -16.25 0.98
CA GLY A 72 -12.50 -15.13 0.21
C GLY A 72 -13.08 -13.99 1.07
N GLN A 73 -12.85 -14.00 2.38
CA GLN A 73 -13.35 -12.94 3.26
C GLN A 73 -12.39 -11.76 3.30
N VAL A 74 -12.94 -10.56 3.54
CA VAL A 74 -12.18 -9.33 3.80
C VAL A 74 -11.88 -9.24 5.30
N LEU A 75 -10.67 -8.76 5.64
CA LEU A 75 -10.34 -8.35 7.00
C LEU A 75 -10.46 -6.84 7.10
N ALA A 76 -11.44 -6.36 7.86
CA ALA A 76 -11.75 -4.95 7.96
C ALA A 76 -10.68 -4.18 8.73
N PHE A 77 -10.75 -2.84 8.64
CA PHE A 77 -9.77 -1.93 9.23
C PHE A 77 -9.73 -1.99 10.76
N ASP A 78 -10.86 -2.29 11.40
CA ASP A 78 -11.07 -2.36 12.84
C ASP A 78 -10.70 -3.73 13.42
N GLU A 79 -10.56 -4.74 12.56
CA GLU A 79 -10.12 -6.09 12.92
C GLU A 79 -8.61 -6.26 12.82
N THR A 80 -7.91 -5.35 12.12
CA THR A 80 -6.49 -5.47 11.81
C THR A 80 -5.68 -4.26 12.24
N TYR A 81 -4.40 -4.50 12.55
CA TYR A 81 -3.41 -3.43 12.66
C TYR A 81 -2.50 -3.50 11.44
N VAL A 82 -2.94 -2.89 10.34
CA VAL A 82 -2.10 -2.67 9.16
C VAL A 82 -1.86 -1.18 8.98
N ARG A 83 -0.63 -0.75 9.24
CA ARG A 83 -0.21 0.66 9.20
C ARG A 83 1.07 0.77 8.40
N THR A 84 1.03 1.63 7.39
CA THR A 84 2.13 1.83 6.46
C THR A 84 2.53 3.29 6.40
N THR A 85 3.75 3.58 5.97
CA THR A 85 4.29 4.92 5.80
C THR A 85 4.80 5.06 4.36
N PRO A 86 3.91 5.40 3.42
CA PRO A 86 4.29 5.55 2.03
C PRO A 86 5.14 6.81 1.82
N THR A 87 6.12 6.70 0.93
CA THR A 87 6.92 7.80 0.40
C THR A 87 6.80 7.81 -1.12
N PHE A 88 7.05 8.98 -1.70
CA PHE A 88 6.85 9.24 -3.12
C PHE A 88 8.10 9.90 -3.70
N GLY A 89 8.45 9.53 -4.93
CA GLY A 89 9.57 10.13 -5.67
C GLY A 89 9.17 10.48 -7.10
N THR A 90 9.24 11.76 -7.45
CA THR A 90 9.04 12.24 -8.82
C THR A 90 9.78 13.55 -9.05
N ALA A 91 10.13 13.83 -10.30
CA ALA A 91 10.75 15.08 -10.73
C ALA A 91 9.75 16.03 -11.44
N ASP A 92 8.47 15.66 -11.53
CA ASP A 92 7.44 16.48 -12.18
C ASP A 92 6.86 17.52 -11.20
N ASP A 93 6.96 18.80 -11.57
CA ASP A 93 6.54 19.93 -10.72
C ASP A 93 5.06 19.87 -10.32
N ARG A 94 4.18 19.26 -11.13
CA ARG A 94 2.75 19.12 -10.79
C ARG A 94 2.52 18.27 -9.55
N TYR A 95 3.44 17.34 -9.27
CA TYR A 95 3.36 16.35 -8.21
C TYR A 95 4.49 16.46 -7.18
N ALA A 96 5.34 17.49 -7.27
CA ALA A 96 6.46 17.73 -6.35
C ALA A 96 6.04 17.75 -4.86
N TRP A 97 4.81 18.21 -4.58
CA TRP A 97 4.24 18.23 -3.22
C TRP A 97 4.20 16.85 -2.54
N LEU A 98 4.17 15.75 -3.29
CA LEU A 98 4.19 14.40 -2.72
C LEU A 98 5.52 14.06 -2.04
N SER A 99 6.62 14.64 -2.52
CA SER A 99 7.96 14.49 -1.95
C SER A 99 8.19 15.37 -0.71
N GLU A 100 7.25 16.27 -0.40
CA GLU A 100 7.35 17.28 0.66
C GLU A 100 6.46 16.96 1.88
N ILE A 101 5.82 15.80 1.89
CA ILE A 101 4.90 15.39 2.96
C ILE A 101 5.35 14.12 3.66
N VAL A 102 4.97 14.01 4.93
CA VAL A 102 4.90 12.72 5.61
C VAL A 102 3.50 12.16 5.40
N ALA A 103 3.42 10.89 4.98
CA ALA A 103 2.16 10.20 4.78
C ALA A 103 2.06 8.93 5.64
N VAL A 104 0.82 8.62 6.01
CA VAL A 104 0.44 7.37 6.69
C VAL A 104 -0.64 6.67 5.88
N GLY A 105 -0.49 5.37 5.72
CA GLY A 105 -1.44 4.47 5.11
C GLY A 105 -2.12 3.60 6.15
N TYR A 106 -3.41 3.38 5.98
CA TYR A 106 -4.11 2.28 6.64
C TYR A 106 -4.82 1.43 5.60
N ASN A 107 -4.81 0.13 5.86
CA ASN A 107 -5.08 -0.86 4.83
C ASN A 107 -6.23 -1.79 5.20
N ILE A 108 -6.96 -2.22 4.18
CA ILE A 108 -7.92 -3.31 4.25
C ILE A 108 -7.31 -4.48 3.50
N LEU A 109 -7.28 -5.67 4.11
CA LEU A 109 -6.75 -6.86 3.48
C LEU A 109 -7.90 -7.63 2.83
N SER A 110 -7.81 -7.77 1.52
CA SER A 110 -8.74 -8.56 0.71
C SER A 110 -8.01 -9.79 0.15
N PRO A 111 -8.72 -10.84 -0.29
CA PRO A 111 -8.10 -12.09 -0.74
C PRO A 111 -7.10 -11.94 -1.89
N ASN A 112 -7.29 -10.95 -2.77
CA ASN A 112 -6.52 -10.77 -4.00
C ASN A 112 -5.99 -9.34 -4.21
N HIS A 113 -6.22 -8.43 -3.27
CA HIS A 113 -5.75 -7.06 -3.32
C HIS A 113 -5.64 -6.49 -1.91
N VAL A 114 -5.00 -5.33 -1.80
CA VAL A 114 -4.93 -4.55 -0.56
C VAL A 114 -5.44 -3.17 -0.88
N ASP A 115 -6.47 -2.71 -0.18
CA ASP A 115 -6.92 -1.32 -0.29
C ASP A 115 -6.05 -0.45 0.60
N TYR A 116 -5.59 0.66 0.05
CA TYR A 116 -4.84 1.68 0.78
C TYR A 116 -5.73 2.90 0.92
N ARG A 117 -5.81 3.45 2.13
CA ARG A 117 -6.18 4.84 2.31
C ARG A 117 -4.98 5.60 2.86
N VAL A 118 -4.54 6.62 2.13
CA VAL A 118 -3.30 7.37 2.40
C VAL A 118 -3.62 8.80 2.80
N TYR A 119 -3.01 9.26 3.88
CA TYR A 119 -3.23 10.58 4.47
C TYR A 119 -1.91 11.27 4.68
N ARG A 120 -1.85 12.57 4.40
CA ARG A 120 -0.75 13.42 4.87
C ARG A 120 -0.90 13.69 6.36
N VAL A 121 0.20 13.77 7.07
CA VAL A 121 0.27 14.23 8.46
C VAL A 121 0.30 15.76 8.49
N LEU A 122 -0.30 16.36 9.52
CA LEU A 122 -0.35 17.81 9.78
C LEU A 122 0.29 18.16 11.12
#